data_AF-A0A2V9LRH6-F1
#
_entry.id   AF-A0A2V9LRH6-F1
#
_cell.length_a   1.000
_cell.length_b   1.000
_cell.length_c   1.000
_cell.angle_alpha   90.00
_cell.angle_beta   90.00
_cell.angle_gamma   90.00
#
_symmetry.space_group_name_H-M   'P 1'
#
loop_
_entity.id
_entity.type
_entity.pdbx_description
1 polymer ?
#
loop_
_entity_poly.entity_id
_entity_poly.type
_entity_poly.pdbx_seq_one_letter_code
_entity_poly.pdbx_strand_id
1 'polypeptide(L)'
;NYQGLEGLDSPDFVVMFVPIESAFIAGVANDNKLWEEAWQKNVLLVSPTSLLFVVRIVANLWTQDNQKRNFQDIARRGAALYDKLVGFVEDLKTVGQRLEQAKGSYDGAYAKLYTGYGNVIRQAQMLKELGVRPSKTLPVELVEAAAEVSAVPAGIDGDEGQGKEG
;
A
#
# COMPACT_ATOMS: atom_id res chain seq x y z
N ASN A 1 -22.17 -55.25 -11.97
CA ASN A 1 -22.92 -54.14 -12.57
C ASN A 1 -22.70 -52.87 -11.75
N TYR A 2 -21.71 -52.07 -12.12
CA TYR A 2 -21.38 -50.78 -11.48
C TYR A 2 -21.96 -49.57 -12.24
N GLN A 3 -22.79 -49.81 -13.26
CA GLN A 3 -23.35 -48.79 -14.15
C GLN A 3 -24.56 -48.02 -13.56
N GLY A 4 -24.78 -48.08 -12.24
CA GLY A 4 -26.01 -47.58 -11.59
C GLY A 4 -25.79 -46.57 -10.46
N LEU A 5 -24.65 -45.90 -10.40
CA LEU A 5 -24.42 -44.81 -9.44
C LEU A 5 -24.43 -43.48 -10.19
N GLU A 6 -25.61 -42.86 -10.27
CA GLU A 6 -25.80 -41.48 -10.72
C GLU A 6 -25.01 -40.54 -9.79
N GLY A 7 -24.06 -39.79 -10.35
CA GLY A 7 -23.27 -38.79 -9.63
C GLY A 7 -21.76 -38.84 -9.87
N LEU A 8 -21.25 -39.83 -10.60
CA LEU A 8 -19.84 -39.87 -11.00
C LEU A 8 -19.73 -39.38 -12.44
N ASP A 9 -19.13 -38.20 -12.63
CA ASP A 9 -18.49 -37.85 -13.90
C ASP A 9 -17.67 -39.07 -14.33
N SER A 10 -18.03 -39.68 -15.45
CA SER A 10 -17.25 -40.76 -16.04
C SER A 10 -15.83 -40.23 -16.26
N PRO A 11 -14.78 -40.92 -15.76
CA PRO A 11 -13.43 -40.40 -15.86
C PRO A 11 -13.06 -40.19 -17.33
N ASP A 12 -12.49 -39.02 -17.65
CA ASP A 12 -12.03 -38.68 -19.00
C ASP A 12 -11.00 -39.69 -19.54
N PHE A 13 -10.35 -40.45 -18.64
CA PHE A 13 -9.31 -41.41 -18.99
C PHE A 13 -9.10 -42.48 -17.90
N VAL A 14 -8.85 -43.73 -18.30
CA VAL A 14 -8.58 -44.86 -17.39
C VAL A 14 -7.14 -45.36 -17.59
N VAL A 15 -6.42 -45.58 -16.50
CA VAL A 15 -5.07 -46.15 -16.53
C VAL A 15 -5.14 -47.65 -16.24
N MET A 16 -4.74 -48.48 -17.20
CA MET A 16 -4.71 -49.94 -17.08
C MET A 16 -3.27 -50.42 -16.88
N PHE A 17 -3.01 -51.01 -15.71
CA PHE A 17 -1.68 -51.44 -15.31
C PHE A 17 -1.41 -52.91 -15.68
N VAL A 18 -0.27 -53.16 -16.32
CA VAL A 18 0.24 -54.49 -16.65
C VAL A 18 1.50 -54.76 -15.81
N PRO A 19 1.46 -55.68 -14.84
CA PRO A 19 2.53 -55.85 -13.84
C PRO A 19 3.83 -56.46 -14.39
N ILE A 20 3.77 -57.10 -15.56
CA ILE A 20 4.91 -57.79 -16.19
C ILE A 20 5.30 -57.01 -17.44
N GLU A 21 6.39 -56.25 -17.35
CA GLU A 21 6.89 -55.39 -18.45
C GLU A 21 7.15 -56.18 -19.74
N SER A 22 7.79 -57.34 -19.63
CA SER A 22 8.09 -58.19 -20.80
C SER A 22 6.83 -58.70 -21.48
N ALA A 23 5.77 -59.01 -20.74
CA ALA A 23 4.48 -59.42 -21.29
C ALA A 23 3.76 -58.23 -21.95
N PHE A 24 3.86 -57.03 -21.37
CA PHE A 24 3.33 -55.81 -21.97
C PHE A 24 3.99 -55.50 -23.32
N ILE A 25 5.34 -55.48 -23.36
CA ILE A 25 6.10 -55.24 -24.60
C ILE A 25 5.80 -56.34 -25.62
N ALA A 26 5.82 -57.61 -25.22
CA ALA A 26 5.50 -58.72 -26.12
C ALA A 26 4.06 -58.64 -26.65
N GLY A 27 3.09 -58.27 -25.82
CA GLY A 27 1.69 -58.12 -26.22
C GLY A 27 1.51 -57.03 -27.27
N VAL A 28 2.04 -55.82 -27.00
CA VAL A 28 1.94 -54.69 -27.93
C VAL A 28 2.74 -54.97 -29.21
N ALA A 29 3.91 -55.60 -29.12
CA ALA A 29 4.74 -55.91 -30.30
C ALA A 29 4.12 -56.96 -31.23
N ASN A 30 3.33 -57.90 -30.69
CA ASN A 30 2.63 -58.91 -31.49
C ASN A 30 1.29 -58.41 -32.03
N ASP A 31 0.62 -57.50 -31.33
CA ASP A 31 -0.64 -56.91 -31.77
C ASP A 31 -0.68 -55.40 -31.52
N ASN A 32 -0.30 -54.63 -32.54
CA ASN A 32 -0.35 -53.18 -32.50
C ASN A 32 -1.79 -52.63 -32.39
N LYS A 33 -2.83 -53.42 -32.73
CA LYS A 33 -4.23 -52.98 -32.59
C LYS A 33 -4.63 -52.85 -31.12
N LEU A 34 -3.99 -53.62 -30.23
CA LEU A 34 -4.24 -53.56 -28.79
C LEU A 34 -4.04 -52.14 -28.23
N TRP A 35 -3.00 -51.44 -28.69
CA TRP A 35 -2.72 -50.07 -28.27
C TRP A 35 -3.72 -49.08 -28.85
N GLU A 36 -4.02 -49.18 -30.15
CA GLU A 36 -5.02 -48.31 -30.80
C GLU A 36 -6.41 -48.49 -30.21
N GLU A 37 -6.84 -49.72 -29.95
CA GLU A 37 -8.13 -50.02 -29.33
C GLU A 37 -8.22 -49.48 -27.90
N ALA A 38 -7.14 -49.62 -27.12
CA ALA A 38 -7.08 -49.05 -25.79
C ALA A 38 -7.17 -47.51 -25.85
N TRP A 39 -6.41 -46.89 -26.75
CA TRP A 39 -6.41 -45.45 -26.96
C TRP A 39 -7.79 -44.91 -27.38
N GLN A 40 -8.46 -45.56 -28.34
CA GLN A 40 -9.82 -45.20 -28.77
C GLN A 40 -10.86 -45.32 -27.65
N LYS A 41 -10.60 -46.18 -26.66
CA LYS A 41 -11.44 -46.37 -25.47
C LYS A 41 -11.03 -45.48 -24.29
N ASN A 42 -10.13 -44.51 -24.50
CA ASN A 42 -9.57 -43.67 -23.43
C ASN A 42 -8.90 -44.48 -22.32
N VAL A 43 -8.23 -45.58 -22.69
CA VAL A 43 -7.47 -46.45 -21.78
C VAL A 43 -5.98 -46.32 -22.09
N LEU A 44 -5.20 -45.86 -21.12
CA LEU A 44 -3.73 -45.90 -21.20
C LEU A 44 -3.19 -47.14 -20.54
N LEU A 45 -2.60 -47.98 -21.37
CA LEU A 45 -1.85 -49.12 -20.92
C LEU A 45 -0.52 -48.63 -20.34
N VAL A 46 -0.23 -49.03 -19.11
CA VAL A 46 1.01 -48.69 -18.41
C VAL A 46 1.63 -49.93 -17.79
N SER A 47 2.95 -49.93 -17.74
CA SER A 47 3.79 -50.88 -17.05
C SER A 47 4.35 -50.24 -15.77
N PRO A 48 5.09 -50.96 -14.92
CA PRO A 48 5.67 -50.38 -13.70
C PRO A 48 6.49 -49.11 -13.97
N THR A 49 7.23 -49.10 -15.07
CA THR A 49 8.08 -47.96 -15.45
C THR A 49 7.22 -46.76 -15.88
N SER A 50 6.27 -46.96 -16.79
CA SER A 50 5.46 -45.86 -17.32
C SER A 50 4.43 -45.33 -16.32
N LEU A 51 3.93 -46.18 -15.41
CA LEU A 51 3.07 -45.73 -14.32
C LEU A 51 3.78 -44.72 -13.41
N LEU A 52 5.04 -44.96 -13.06
CA LEU A 52 5.83 -44.01 -12.24
C LEU A 52 5.95 -42.64 -12.92
N PHE A 53 6.13 -42.62 -14.24
CA PHE A 53 6.13 -41.37 -15.02
C PHE A 53 4.77 -40.68 -14.97
N VAL A 54 3.67 -41.41 -15.21
CA VAL A 54 2.31 -40.85 -15.17
C VAL A 54 2.01 -40.23 -13.79
N VAL A 55 2.30 -40.94 -12.71
CA VAL A 55 2.08 -40.45 -11.34
C VAL A 55 2.91 -39.19 -11.07
N ARG A 56 4.19 -39.15 -11.49
CA ARG A 56 5.03 -37.96 -11.35
C ARG A 56 4.50 -36.76 -12.15
N ILE A 57 4.00 -36.99 -13.36
CA ILE A 57 3.41 -35.94 -14.19
C ILE A 57 2.18 -35.36 -13.50
N VAL A 58 1.27 -36.21 -12.99
CA VAL A 58 0.07 -35.76 -12.25
C VAL A 58 0.46 -34.97 -10.99
N ALA A 59 1.43 -35.46 -10.21
CA ALA A 59 1.90 -34.76 -9.02
C ALA A 59 2.52 -33.38 -9.35
N ASN A 60 3.26 -33.28 -10.44
CA ASN A 60 3.82 -32.02 -10.93
C ASN A 60 2.73 -31.04 -11.39
N LEU A 61 1.70 -31.53 -12.10
CA LEU A 61 0.57 -30.71 -12.54
C LEU A 61 -0.19 -30.11 -11.36
N TRP A 62 -0.47 -30.90 -10.32
CA TRP A 62 -1.11 -30.39 -9.09
C TRP A 62 -0.26 -29.33 -8.39
N THR A 63 1.05 -29.57 -8.29
CA THR A 63 1.97 -28.60 -7.69
C THR A 63 1.97 -27.29 -8.48
N GLN A 64 1.99 -27.37 -9.82
CA GLN A 64 1.95 -26.22 -10.70
C GLN A 64 0.63 -25.45 -10.61
N ASP A 65 -0.51 -26.13 -10.59
CA ASP A 65 -1.83 -25.51 -10.47
C ASP A 65 -1.99 -24.79 -9.12
N ASN A 66 -1.58 -25.44 -8.03
CA ASN A 66 -1.60 -24.85 -6.70
C ASN A 66 -0.71 -23.60 -6.62
N GLN A 67 0.49 -23.63 -7.22
CA GLN A 67 1.34 -22.45 -7.31
C GLN A 67 0.68 -21.33 -8.12
N LYS A 68 0.09 -21.65 -9.28
CA LYS A 68 -0.57 -20.66 -10.14
C LYS A 68 -1.69 -19.91 -9.42
N ARG A 69 -2.52 -20.63 -8.67
CA ARG A 69 -3.58 -20.05 -7.82
C ARG A 69 -3.02 -19.09 -6.78
N ASN A 70 -1.97 -19.49 -6.07
CA ASN A 70 -1.32 -18.67 -5.05
C ASN A 70 -0.68 -17.40 -5.64
N PHE A 71 -0.04 -17.49 -6.81
CA PHE A 71 0.57 -16.33 -7.47
C PHE A 71 -0.45 -15.27 -7.86
N GLN A 72 -1.62 -15.67 -8.39
CA GLN A 72 -2.68 -14.72 -8.73
C GLN A 72 -3.23 -13.98 -7.50
N ASP A 73 -3.43 -14.71 -6.40
CA ASP A 73 -3.88 -14.09 -5.15
C ASP A 73 -2.83 -13.17 -4.53
N ILE A 74 -1.54 -13.54 -4.59
CA ILE A 74 -0.44 -12.68 -4.14
C ILE A 74 -0.40 -11.40 -4.97
N ALA A 75 -0.46 -11.49 -6.30
CA ALA A 75 -0.46 -10.33 -7.18
C ALA A 75 -1.64 -9.39 -6.91
N ARG A 76 -2.85 -9.95 -6.78
CA ARG A 76 -4.07 -9.19 -6.45
C ARG A 76 -3.96 -8.48 -5.09
N ARG A 77 -3.50 -9.19 -4.06
CA ARG A 77 -3.31 -8.61 -2.73
C ARG A 77 -2.21 -7.55 -2.71
N GLY A 78 -1.12 -7.78 -3.45
CA GLY A 78 -0.03 -6.82 -3.61
C GLY A 78 -0.47 -5.51 -4.25
N ALA A 79 -1.25 -5.59 -5.35
CA ALA A 79 -1.82 -4.41 -5.99
C ALA A 79 -2.74 -3.64 -5.03
N ALA A 80 -3.70 -4.32 -4.41
CA ALA A 80 -4.64 -3.68 -3.47
C ALA A 80 -3.94 -3.06 -2.25
N LEU A 81 -2.85 -3.67 -1.77
CA LEU A 81 -2.04 -3.11 -0.70
C LEU A 81 -1.34 -1.83 -1.15
N TYR A 82 -0.75 -1.84 -2.34
CA TYR A 82 -0.04 -0.69 -2.90
C TYR A 82 -1.00 0.50 -3.10
N ASP A 83 -2.19 0.26 -3.67
CA ASP A 83 -3.20 1.30 -3.85
C ASP A 83 -3.63 1.93 -2.52
N LYS A 84 -3.84 1.11 -1.47
CA LYS A 84 -4.14 1.61 -0.12
C LYS A 84 -3.00 2.41 0.48
N LEU A 85 -1.76 2.00 0.24
CA LEU A 85 -0.59 2.72 0.73
C LEU A 85 -0.48 4.10 0.07
N VAL A 86 -0.75 4.20 -1.23
CA VAL A 86 -0.80 5.48 -1.94
C VAL A 86 -1.84 6.40 -1.31
N GLY A 87 -3.08 5.93 -1.13
CA GLY A 87 -4.13 6.72 -0.48
C GLY A 87 -3.76 7.16 0.93
N PHE A 88 -3.14 6.29 1.72
CA PHE A 88 -2.66 6.63 3.06
C PHE A 88 -1.58 7.73 3.05
N VAL A 89 -0.67 7.71 2.07
CA VAL A 89 0.36 8.77 1.91
C VAL A 89 -0.29 10.10 1.54
N GLU A 90 -1.34 10.11 0.71
CA GLU A 90 -2.10 11.31 0.38
C GLU A 90 -2.84 11.89 1.59
N ASP A 91 -3.46 11.03 2.39
CA ASP A 91 -4.09 11.42 3.65
C ASP A 91 -3.07 12.06 4.60
N LEU A 92 -1.88 11.47 4.74
CA LEU A 92 -0.80 12.03 5.57
C LEU A 92 -0.31 13.39 5.08
N LYS A 93 -0.18 13.58 3.75
CA LYS A 93 0.15 14.89 3.19
C LYS A 93 -0.93 15.92 3.53
N THR A 94 -2.19 15.56 3.42
CA THR A 94 -3.32 16.42 3.78
C THR A 94 -3.28 16.81 5.26
N VAL A 95 -2.99 15.85 6.14
CA VAL A 95 -2.82 16.11 7.58
C VAL A 95 -1.66 17.09 7.83
N GLY A 96 -0.51 16.89 7.18
CA GLY A 96 0.65 17.79 7.29
C GLY A 96 0.31 19.23 6.90
N GLN A 97 -0.42 19.42 5.80
CA GLN A 97 -0.87 20.75 5.36
C GLN A 97 -1.79 21.41 6.39
N ARG A 98 -2.73 20.67 6.97
CA ARG A 98 -3.65 21.19 7.99
C ARG A 98 -2.93 21.58 9.28
N LEU A 99 -1.90 20.82 9.68
CA LEU A 99 -1.06 21.17 10.82
C LEU A 99 -0.29 22.47 10.57
N GLU A 100 0.24 22.67 9.37
CA GLU A 100 0.93 23.93 9.02
C GLU A 100 -0.04 25.13 9.05
N GLN A 101 -1.26 24.96 8.54
CA GLN A 101 -2.29 26.00 8.61
C GLN A 101 -2.71 26.31 10.05
N ALA A 102 -2.85 25.28 10.89
CA ALA A 102 -3.16 25.45 12.30
C ALA A 102 -2.04 26.20 13.02
N LYS A 103 -0.78 25.86 12.73
CA LYS A 103 0.39 26.56 13.25
C LYS A 103 0.43 28.01 12.79
N GLY A 104 0.20 28.31 11.51
CA GLY A 104 0.14 29.69 11.02
C GLY A 104 -0.98 30.51 11.69
N SER A 105 -2.13 29.88 11.95
CA SER A 105 -3.24 30.51 12.70
C SER A 105 -2.87 30.78 14.16
N TYR A 106 -2.17 29.84 14.79
CA TYR A 106 -1.63 29.98 16.14
C TYR A 106 -0.61 31.13 16.22
N ASP A 107 0.38 31.14 15.33
CA ASP A 107 1.41 32.17 15.26
C ASP A 107 0.78 33.56 14.99
N GLY A 108 -0.20 33.63 14.08
CA GLY A 108 -0.94 34.86 13.81
C GLY A 108 -1.77 35.36 15.01
N ALA A 109 -2.34 34.46 15.81
CA ALA A 109 -3.03 34.82 17.04
C ALA A 109 -2.06 35.35 18.10
N TYR A 110 -0.89 34.71 18.24
CA TYR A 110 0.17 35.15 19.15
C TYR A 110 0.76 36.51 18.75
N ALA A 111 0.90 36.77 17.44
CA ALA A 111 1.28 38.08 16.91
C ALA A 111 0.29 39.17 17.30
N LYS A 112 -1.02 38.92 17.15
CA LYS A 112 -2.04 39.87 17.59
C LYS A 112 -2.06 40.04 19.12
N LEU A 113 -1.72 38.99 19.86
CA LEU A 113 -1.73 38.99 21.31
C LEU A 113 -0.58 39.82 21.90
N TYR A 114 0.67 39.46 21.57
CA TYR A 114 1.85 40.12 22.16
C TYR A 114 3.09 40.21 21.25
N THR A 115 3.27 39.34 20.26
CA THR A 115 4.53 39.33 19.47
C THR A 115 4.55 40.28 18.26
N GLY A 116 3.42 40.86 17.86
CA GLY A 116 3.27 41.73 16.69
C GLY A 116 3.22 43.22 17.01
N TYR A 117 3.47 44.05 15.98
CA TYR A 117 3.33 45.51 16.08
C TYR A 117 1.86 45.88 16.34
N GLY A 118 1.62 46.71 17.36
CA GLY A 118 0.26 47.09 17.74
C GLY A 118 -0.53 45.98 18.44
N ASN A 119 0.15 44.99 19.03
CA ASN A 119 -0.49 43.92 19.80
C ASN A 119 -1.44 44.43 20.90
N VAL A 120 -2.45 43.62 21.22
CA VAL A 120 -3.54 44.01 22.12
C VAL A 120 -3.11 44.18 23.58
N ILE A 121 -2.11 43.43 24.05
CA ILE A 121 -1.58 43.59 25.42
C ILE A 121 -1.00 45.00 25.58
N ARG A 122 -0.20 45.45 24.61
CA ARG A 122 0.36 46.81 24.62
C ARG A 122 -0.71 47.87 24.56
N GLN A 123 -1.71 47.71 23.68
CA GLN A 123 -2.86 48.65 23.62
C GLN A 123 -3.60 48.74 24.95
N ALA A 124 -3.81 47.60 25.62
CA ALA A 124 -4.43 47.56 26.94
C ALA A 124 -3.57 48.26 28.02
N GLN A 125 -2.24 48.14 27.97
CA GLN A 125 -1.35 48.85 28.90
C GLN A 125 -1.34 50.36 28.66
N MET A 126 -1.26 50.80 27.41
CA MET A 126 -1.37 52.23 27.06
C MET A 126 -2.69 52.82 27.58
N LEU A 127 -3.80 52.07 27.48
CA LEU A 127 -5.08 52.52 28.01
C LEU A 127 -5.09 52.63 29.54
N LYS A 128 -4.39 51.73 30.24
CA LYS A 128 -4.19 51.80 31.69
C LYS A 128 -3.37 53.03 32.09
N GLU A 129 -2.32 53.37 31.33
CA GLU A 129 -1.52 54.58 31.51
C GLU A 129 -2.35 55.86 31.31
N LEU A 130 -3.31 55.84 30.38
CA LEU A 130 -4.26 56.93 30.14
C LEU A 130 -5.36 57.08 31.22
N GLY A 131 -5.31 56.27 32.28
CA GLY A 131 -6.17 56.44 33.47
C GLY A 131 -7.29 55.43 33.62
N VAL A 132 -7.40 54.43 32.74
CA VAL A 132 -8.34 53.31 32.94
C VAL A 132 -7.83 52.41 34.07
N ARG A 133 -8.70 52.09 35.04
CA ARG A 133 -8.35 51.29 36.22
C ARG A 133 -9.01 49.90 36.17
N PRO A 134 -8.38 48.90 35.54
CA PRO A 134 -8.90 47.54 35.51
C PRO A 134 -8.79 46.88 36.89
N SER A 135 -9.74 46.00 37.21
CA SER A 135 -9.78 45.25 38.48
C SER A 135 -8.79 44.08 38.55
N LYS A 136 -8.27 43.64 37.40
CA LYS A 136 -7.28 42.57 37.27
C LYS A 136 -6.16 43.01 36.33
N THR A 137 -4.96 42.49 36.57
CA THR A 137 -3.77 42.81 35.78
C THR A 137 -3.26 41.58 35.03
N LEU A 138 -2.70 41.80 33.85
CA LEU A 138 -2.01 40.76 33.09
C LEU A 138 -0.69 40.37 33.78
N PRO A 139 -0.21 39.13 33.61
CA PRO A 139 1.10 38.69 34.10
C PRO A 139 2.23 39.58 33.58
N VAL A 140 3.19 39.91 34.45
CA VAL A 140 4.31 40.83 34.13
C VAL A 140 5.14 40.32 32.96
N GLU A 141 5.48 39.03 32.95
CA GLU A 141 6.27 38.39 31.89
C GLU A 141 5.67 38.60 30.48
N LEU A 142 4.34 38.49 30.36
CA LEU A 142 3.64 38.69 29.08
C LEU A 142 3.60 40.16 28.65
N VAL A 143 3.59 41.07 29.61
CA VAL A 143 3.57 42.52 29.36
C VAL A 143 4.94 43.00 28.90
N GLU A 144 6.01 42.52 29.54
CA GLU A 144 7.39 42.80 29.16
C GLU A 144 7.69 42.24 27.76
N ALA A 145 7.36 40.97 27.52
CA ALA A 145 7.50 40.35 26.20
C ALA A 145 6.72 41.10 25.10
N ALA A 146 5.56 41.70 25.42
CA ALA A 146 4.78 42.50 24.48
C ALA A 146 5.38 43.87 24.16
N ALA A 147 6.20 44.41 25.07
CA ALA A 147 6.79 45.74 24.98
C ALA A 147 8.11 45.73 24.17
N GLU A 148 8.90 44.66 24.28
CA GLU A 148 10.21 44.51 23.62
C GLU A 148 10.12 44.52 22.07
N VAL A 149 8.99 44.08 21.50
CA VAL A 149 8.75 44.03 20.05
C VAL A 149 8.82 45.41 19.37
N SER A 150 8.59 46.49 20.11
CA SER A 150 8.62 47.86 19.59
C SER A 150 10.03 48.50 19.57
N ALA A 151 11.07 47.80 20.04
CA ALA A 151 12.42 48.35 20.18
C ALA A 151 13.30 48.27 18.91
N VAL A 152 12.77 47.77 17.78
CA VAL A 152 13.45 47.84 16.48
C VAL A 152 12.88 49.03 15.68
N PRO A 153 13.65 50.11 15.50
CA PRO A 153 13.14 51.35 14.92
C PRO A 153 12.96 51.25 13.41
N ALA A 154 11.95 51.96 12.93
CA ALA A 154 11.83 52.42 11.55
C ALA A 154 13.06 53.28 11.20
N GLY A 155 13.87 52.88 10.22
CA GLY A 155 14.99 53.69 9.75
C GLY A 155 16.07 52.94 8.99
N ILE A 156 15.78 52.50 7.75
CA ILE A 156 16.76 52.49 6.67
C ILE A 156 15.98 52.77 5.38
N ASP A 157 15.94 54.04 4.99
CA ASP A 157 16.04 54.49 3.59
C ASP A 157 15.85 56.01 3.56
N GLY A 158 16.99 56.70 3.52
CA GLY A 158 17.13 58.15 3.46
C GLY A 158 18.53 58.49 2.98
N ASP A 159 18.69 58.38 1.66
CA ASP A 159 19.51 59.20 0.75
C ASP A 159 21.05 59.16 0.81
N GLU A 160 21.65 58.77 -0.32
CA GLU A 160 22.63 59.56 -1.12
C GLU A 160 23.69 58.67 -1.78
N GLY A 161 23.69 58.67 -3.12
CA GLY A 161 24.69 58.00 -3.95
C GLY A 161 24.48 58.28 -5.43
N GLN A 162 24.46 59.56 -5.83
CA GLN A 162 24.60 59.95 -7.23
C GLN A 162 25.96 59.49 -7.80
N GLY A 163 25.93 59.02 -9.06
CA GLY A 163 27.01 59.19 -10.03
C GLY A 163 27.99 58.02 -10.19
N LYS A 164 27.98 57.35 -11.33
CA LYS A 164 28.74 57.79 -12.53
C LYS A 164 28.55 56.82 -13.71
N GLU A 165 28.60 57.43 -14.88
CA GLU A 165 28.61 56.86 -16.23
C GLU A 165 29.73 55.84 -16.45
N GLY A 166 29.52 54.95 -17.43
CA GLY A 166 30.51 54.01 -17.95
C GLY A 166 29.87 52.89 -18.75
#